data_AF-A0A0F8Y3G5-F1
#
_entry.id   AF-A0A0F8Y3G5-F1
#
_cell.length_a   1.000
_cell.length_b   1.000
_cell.length_c   1.000
_cell.angle_alpha   90.00
_cell.angle_beta   90.00
_cell.angle_gamma   90.00
#
_symmetry.space_group_name_H-M   'P 1'
#
loop_
_entity.id
_entity.type
_entity.pdbx_description
1 polymer ?
#
loop_
_entity_poly.entity_id
_entity_poly.type
_entity_poly.pdbx_seq_one_letter_code
_entity_poly.pdbx_strand_id
1 'polypeptide(L)'
;FNIAKQLSQEGHDISVVEENPELVQRITEKLDVFVVAGNGSSLNILETAGVRDAHLVLAVTNSDEVNIVVCIIANQYGRKIKIARIRNSEFTGKDSLFKGNGFCVDHMINPEQIIVDSLIKIIETPGATFAVDFPIGDILLRGFHVPKDAPIAGKKFSELEGIQYTDSFLIVSIQRNGEMIIPTHKTEILPDDDIFVLVAKMGLPYFLPMVNRRADEVERVIIYRTTRTGIQLAKRLEDSSINVTMIEPKKEMAEKAAAELEDTIVLHGDATDIDLLKEATIEDTDFFIALSEDAQTNLLTSLLAKKHGAKKTVVLTNEPALVPIIHQVNVDVVINPRLITASTIPRAPMTSWIMLIIGRRASARLLSNEDTMSTIPCSTGVTDSRMVSRTP
;
A
#
# COMPACT_ATOMS: atom_id res chain seq x y z
N PHE A 1 0.89 12.61 7.12
CA PHE A 1 -0.28 13.16 7.84
C PHE A 1 -1.63 12.91 7.13
N ASN A 2 -1.79 11.87 6.27
CA ASN A 2 -3.08 11.63 5.58
C ASN A 2 -4.22 11.29 6.55
N ILE A 3 -3.94 10.52 7.60
CA ILE A 3 -4.93 10.17 8.63
C ILE A 3 -5.40 11.44 9.37
N ALA A 4 -4.47 12.29 9.81
CA ALA A 4 -4.80 13.58 10.42
C ALA A 4 -5.66 14.45 9.50
N LYS A 5 -5.34 14.49 8.20
CA LYS A 5 -6.14 15.24 7.22
C LYS A 5 -7.58 14.73 7.16
N GLN A 6 -7.75 13.42 7.06
CA GLN A 6 -9.09 12.83 6.95
C GLN A 6 -9.91 13.07 8.22
N LEU A 7 -9.34 12.80 9.40
CA LEU A 7 -10.05 12.96 10.67
C LEU A 7 -10.39 14.44 10.95
N SER A 8 -9.52 15.38 10.55
CA SER A 8 -9.77 16.82 10.68
C SER A 8 -10.96 17.23 9.79
N GLN A 9 -11.04 16.69 8.56
CA GLN A 9 -12.17 16.89 7.66
C GLN A 9 -13.48 16.26 8.17
N GLU A 10 -13.39 15.19 8.97
CA GLU A 10 -14.53 14.56 9.64
C GLU A 10 -14.99 15.33 10.90
N GLY A 11 -14.26 16.37 11.32
CA GLY A 11 -14.64 17.28 12.40
C GLY A 11 -14.10 16.87 13.78
N HIS A 12 -13.09 16.01 13.85
CA HIS A 12 -12.46 15.61 15.11
C HIS A 12 -11.46 16.65 15.62
N ASP A 13 -11.45 16.87 16.94
CA ASP A 13 -10.38 17.60 17.63
C ASP A 13 -9.11 16.74 17.66
N ILE A 14 -8.06 17.22 16.98
CA ILE A 14 -6.83 16.44 16.76
C ILE A 14 -5.60 17.17 17.29
N SER A 15 -4.82 16.43 18.08
CA SER A 15 -3.45 16.80 18.44
C SER A 15 -2.45 15.95 17.66
N VAL A 16 -1.48 16.58 17.02
CA VAL A 16 -0.39 15.91 16.29
C VAL A 16 0.94 16.14 16.99
N VAL A 17 1.66 15.08 17.32
CA VAL A 17 3.06 15.15 17.74
C VAL A 17 3.96 14.77 16.57
N GLU A 18 4.94 15.63 16.25
CA GLU A 18 5.89 15.40 15.16
C GLU A 18 7.26 16.02 15.49
N GLU A 19 8.33 15.28 15.23
CA GLU A 19 9.70 15.71 15.54
C GLU A 19 10.34 16.47 14.37
N ASN A 20 9.95 16.16 13.12
CA ASN A 20 10.53 16.80 11.94
C ASN A 20 9.96 18.22 11.75
N PRO A 21 10.80 19.27 11.81
CA PRO A 21 10.34 20.66 11.71
C PRO A 21 9.68 20.99 10.37
N GLU A 22 10.12 20.40 9.26
CA GLU A 22 9.50 20.60 7.95
C GLU A 22 8.10 19.99 7.90
N LEU A 23 7.90 18.84 8.54
CA LEU A 23 6.58 18.19 8.62
C LEU A 23 5.67 18.96 9.57
N VAL A 24 6.17 19.43 10.71
CA VAL A 24 5.44 20.30 11.64
C VAL A 24 4.89 21.51 10.88
N GLN A 25 5.75 22.25 10.17
CA GLN A 25 5.33 23.42 9.40
C GLN A 25 4.24 23.07 8.38
N ARG A 26 4.45 22.00 7.60
CA ARG A 26 3.49 21.58 6.57
C ARG A 26 2.14 21.14 7.14
N ILE A 27 2.12 20.56 8.34
CA ILE A 27 0.89 20.14 9.00
C ILE A 27 0.14 21.37 9.49
N THR A 28 0.82 22.27 10.20
CA THR A 28 0.26 23.52 10.72
C THR A 28 -0.31 24.42 9.62
N GLU A 29 0.34 24.48 8.45
CA GLU A 29 -0.13 25.30 7.32
C GLU A 29 -1.35 24.71 6.59
N LYS A 30 -1.52 23.38 6.63
CA LYS A 30 -2.49 22.68 5.75
C LYS A 30 -3.70 22.12 6.47
N LEU A 31 -3.60 21.87 7.77
CA LEU A 31 -4.61 21.19 8.56
C LEU A 31 -5.01 22.05 9.76
N ASP A 32 -6.29 22.00 10.10
CA ASP A 32 -6.80 22.59 11.34
C ASP A 32 -6.63 21.57 12.47
N VAL A 33 -5.42 21.50 13.02
CA VAL A 33 -5.02 20.58 14.09
C VAL A 33 -4.03 21.25 15.03
N PHE A 34 -4.02 20.85 16.30
CA PHE A 34 -3.02 21.29 17.27
C PHE A 34 -1.72 20.52 17.08
N VAL A 35 -0.60 21.19 16.78
CA VAL A 35 0.68 20.52 16.51
C VAL A 35 1.67 20.80 17.64
N VAL A 36 2.26 19.74 18.20
CA VAL A 36 3.35 19.80 19.17
C VAL A 36 4.62 19.27 18.55
N ALA A 37 5.61 20.14 18.40
CA ALA A 37 6.92 19.77 17.90
C ALA A 37 7.72 19.03 18.99
N GLY A 38 8.09 17.77 18.73
CA GLY A 38 8.91 17.00 19.66
C GLY A 38 8.86 15.49 19.44
N ASN A 39 9.65 14.77 20.23
CA ASN A 39 9.69 13.32 20.19
C ASN A 39 8.43 12.74 20.87
N GLY A 40 7.71 11.87 20.16
CA GLY A 40 6.51 11.19 20.65
C GLY A 40 6.74 10.31 21.88
N SER A 41 7.97 9.84 22.15
CA SER A 41 8.28 9.09 23.38
C SER A 41 8.53 9.97 24.62
N SER A 42 8.51 11.29 24.47
CA SER A 42 8.71 12.23 25.59
C SER A 42 7.41 12.46 26.36
N LEU A 43 7.43 12.15 27.66
CA LEU A 43 6.30 12.37 28.56
C LEU A 43 5.77 13.81 28.51
N ASN A 44 6.67 14.79 28.61
CA ASN A 44 6.30 16.21 28.61
C ASN A 44 5.64 16.63 27.28
N ILE A 45 6.15 16.11 26.15
CA ILE A 45 5.58 16.39 24.83
C ILE A 45 4.17 15.78 24.73
N LEU A 46 3.98 14.55 25.21
CA LEU A 46 2.68 13.90 25.21
C LEU A 46 1.66 14.63 26.10
N GLU A 47 2.08 15.09 27.28
CA GLU A 47 1.23 15.90 28.17
C GLU A 47 0.87 17.23 27.53
N THR A 48 1.83 17.92 26.91
CA THR A 48 1.60 19.17 26.18
C THR A 48 0.60 18.97 25.04
N ALA A 49 0.66 17.83 24.36
CA ALA A 49 -0.25 17.47 23.28
C ALA A 49 -1.64 16.99 23.76
N GLY A 50 -1.90 17.01 25.06
CA GLY A 50 -3.20 16.67 25.62
C GLY A 50 -3.46 15.17 25.75
N VAL A 51 -2.41 14.35 25.89
CA VAL A 51 -2.57 12.89 26.03
C VAL A 51 -3.54 12.54 27.16
N ARG A 52 -3.65 13.33 28.22
CA ARG A 52 -4.52 13.10 29.38
C ARG A 52 -6.00 12.97 29.00
N ASP A 53 -6.48 13.87 28.15
CA ASP A 53 -7.89 14.01 27.78
C ASP A 53 -8.24 13.32 26.45
N ALA A 54 -7.23 12.80 25.74
CA ALA A 54 -7.42 12.08 24.49
C ALA A 54 -8.24 10.80 24.68
N HIS A 55 -9.21 10.54 23.81
CA HIS A 55 -10.00 9.30 23.83
C HIS A 55 -9.32 8.18 23.04
N LEU A 56 -8.60 8.57 22.00
CA LEU A 56 -7.86 7.70 21.08
C LEU A 56 -6.42 8.20 20.98
N VAL A 57 -5.46 7.28 21.07
CA VAL A 57 -4.03 7.54 20.81
C VAL A 57 -3.60 6.65 19.65
N LEU A 58 -3.12 7.27 18.58
CA LEU A 58 -2.65 6.60 17.37
C LEU A 58 -1.14 6.83 17.20
N ALA A 59 -0.34 5.81 17.46
CA ALA A 59 1.11 5.84 17.37
C ALA A 59 1.58 5.25 16.03
N VAL A 60 1.87 6.13 15.05
CA VAL A 60 2.16 5.74 13.66
C VAL A 60 3.48 6.30 13.15
N THR A 61 4.48 6.35 14.03
CA THR A 61 5.86 6.67 13.66
C THR A 61 6.49 5.55 12.83
N ASN A 62 7.72 5.76 12.37
CA ASN A 62 8.50 4.76 11.64
C ASN A 62 9.22 3.74 12.55
N SER A 63 9.14 3.88 13.89
CA SER A 63 9.76 3.00 14.88
C SER A 63 8.70 2.28 15.69
N ASP A 64 8.75 0.95 15.69
CA ASP A 64 7.87 0.11 16.49
C ASP A 64 8.10 0.38 17.99
N GLU A 65 9.35 0.62 18.38
CA GLU A 65 9.75 0.91 19.76
C GLU A 65 9.13 2.22 20.26
N VAL A 66 9.20 3.29 19.46
CA VAL A 66 8.54 4.57 19.81
C VAL A 66 7.04 4.37 19.91
N ASN A 67 6.44 3.63 18.97
CA ASN A 67 4.99 3.41 18.97
C ASN A 67 4.53 2.62 20.20
N ILE A 68 5.30 1.61 20.62
CA ILE A 68 5.08 0.85 21.87
C ILE A 68 5.21 1.77 23.09
N VAL A 69 6.29 2.55 23.19
CA VAL A 69 6.53 3.45 24.33
C VAL A 69 5.42 4.49 24.47
N VAL A 70 4.96 5.07 23.35
CA VAL A 70 3.80 5.97 23.33
C VAL A 70 2.58 5.32 23.97
N CYS A 71 2.25 4.10 23.56
CA CYS A 71 1.09 3.38 24.08
C CYS A 71 1.23 3.05 25.57
N ILE A 72 2.43 2.66 26.02
CA ILE A 72 2.73 2.42 27.44
C ILE A 72 2.55 3.70 28.27
N ILE A 73 3.04 4.85 27.79
CA ILE A 73 2.88 6.14 28.46
C ILE A 73 1.39 6.53 28.48
N ALA A 74 0.71 6.46 27.35
CA ALA A 74 -0.72 6.78 27.25
C ALA A 74 -1.59 5.94 28.21
N ASN A 75 -1.20 4.68 28.43
CA ASN A 75 -1.89 3.78 29.35
C ASN A 75 -1.83 4.23 30.82
N GLN A 76 -0.85 5.05 31.22
CA GLN A 76 -0.79 5.62 32.56
C GLN A 76 -1.88 6.66 32.84
N TYR A 77 -2.50 7.20 31.78
CA TYR A 77 -3.48 8.26 31.86
C TYR A 77 -4.91 7.77 31.67
N GLY A 78 -5.21 6.55 32.12
CA GLY A 78 -6.56 5.97 32.08
C GLY A 78 -6.84 5.13 30.83
N ARG A 79 -8.10 4.70 30.71
CA ARG A 79 -8.52 3.76 29.68
C ARG A 79 -8.79 4.49 28.37
N LYS A 80 -7.80 4.51 27.49
CA LYS A 80 -7.84 5.08 26.13
C LYS A 80 -7.76 3.96 25.11
N ILE A 81 -8.38 4.15 23.95
CA ILE A 81 -8.13 3.26 22.80
C ILE A 81 -6.74 3.61 22.26
N LYS A 82 -5.85 2.64 22.19
CA LYS A 82 -4.45 2.79 21.79
C LYS A 82 -4.20 1.93 20.56
N ILE A 83 -3.87 2.59 19.46
CA ILE A 83 -3.60 1.95 18.18
C ILE A 83 -2.14 2.22 17.84
N ALA A 84 -1.37 1.18 17.54
CA ALA A 84 0.05 1.33 17.20
C ALA A 84 0.35 0.67 15.86
N ARG A 85 1.16 1.35 15.04
CA ARG A 85 1.81 0.71 13.91
C ARG A 85 2.97 -0.14 14.42
N ILE A 86 2.91 -1.45 14.17
CA ILE A 86 3.97 -2.40 14.54
C ILE A 86 4.29 -3.24 13.31
N ARG A 87 5.49 -3.09 12.75
CA ARG A 87 5.93 -3.76 11.53
C ARG A 87 6.58 -5.10 11.78
N ASN A 88 7.19 -5.29 12.96
CA ASN A 88 7.82 -6.55 13.33
C ASN A 88 6.78 -7.67 13.43
N SER A 89 6.95 -8.71 12.60
CA SER A 89 6.06 -9.88 12.55
C SER A 89 6.15 -10.74 13.80
N GLU A 90 7.25 -10.71 14.55
CA GLU A 90 7.37 -11.41 15.84
C GLU A 90 6.36 -10.89 16.88
N PHE A 91 6.00 -9.61 16.78
CA PHE A 91 5.03 -8.96 17.67
C PHE A 91 3.59 -9.04 17.17
N THR A 92 3.37 -9.34 15.88
CA THR A 92 2.06 -9.23 15.23
C THR A 92 1.54 -10.54 14.63
N GLY A 93 2.38 -11.57 14.55
CA GLY A 93 2.05 -12.87 13.98
C GLY A 93 1.11 -13.74 14.83
N LYS A 94 0.60 -14.81 14.21
CA LYS A 94 -0.30 -15.78 14.86
C LYS A 94 0.33 -16.46 16.07
N ASP A 95 1.64 -16.52 16.21
CA ASP A 95 2.31 -17.12 17.36
C ASP A 95 2.94 -16.09 18.30
N SER A 96 2.59 -14.80 18.14
CA SER A 96 3.16 -13.76 18.99
C SER A 96 2.82 -14.01 20.46
N LEU A 97 3.86 -13.99 21.30
CA LEU A 97 3.74 -14.06 22.75
C LEU A 97 3.03 -12.83 23.35
N PHE A 98 2.91 -11.75 22.57
CA PHE A 98 2.35 -10.47 23.00
C PHE A 98 0.87 -10.29 22.68
N LYS A 99 0.14 -11.36 22.34
CA LYS A 99 -1.33 -11.32 22.17
C LYS A 99 -2.02 -10.84 23.46
N GLY A 100 -3.04 -9.98 23.33
CA GLY A 100 -3.75 -9.36 24.46
C GLY A 100 -3.24 -7.94 24.76
N ASN A 101 -3.38 -7.44 26.00
CA ASN A 101 -2.96 -6.07 26.36
C ASN A 101 -1.43 -5.91 26.56
N GLY A 102 -0.62 -6.75 25.90
CA GLY A 102 0.82 -6.94 26.14
C GLY A 102 1.61 -5.64 26.24
N PHE A 103 1.87 -4.96 25.13
CA PHE A 103 2.54 -3.65 25.08
C PHE A 103 1.64 -2.48 25.48
N CYS A 104 0.52 -2.73 26.16
CA CYS A 104 -0.55 -1.75 26.34
C CYS A 104 -1.04 -1.18 24.99
N VAL A 105 -1.17 -2.01 23.96
CA VAL A 105 -1.68 -1.64 22.64
C VAL A 105 -3.00 -2.39 22.43
N ASP A 106 -4.10 -1.67 22.23
CA ASP A 106 -5.42 -2.29 22.05
C ASP A 106 -5.57 -2.83 20.62
N HIS A 107 -5.02 -2.12 19.62
CA HIS A 107 -5.01 -2.55 18.23
C HIS A 107 -3.63 -2.34 17.59
N MET A 108 -3.01 -3.43 17.14
CA MET A 108 -1.76 -3.37 16.36
C MET A 108 -2.08 -3.37 14.88
N ILE A 109 -1.42 -2.48 14.14
CA ILE A 109 -1.55 -2.36 12.70
C ILE A 109 -0.18 -2.68 12.09
N ASN A 110 -0.11 -3.76 11.31
CA ASN A 110 1.04 -4.10 10.50
C ASN A 110 0.71 -3.89 9.02
N PRO A 111 1.10 -2.75 8.42
CA PRO A 111 0.82 -2.46 7.01
C PRO A 111 1.35 -3.52 6.06
N GLU A 112 2.53 -4.08 6.35
CA GLU A 112 3.15 -5.11 5.52
C GLU A 112 2.28 -6.38 5.50
N GLN A 113 1.83 -6.85 6.65
CA GLN A 113 0.93 -8.00 6.76
C GLN A 113 -0.41 -7.74 6.06
N ILE A 114 -0.98 -6.55 6.23
CA ILE A 114 -2.23 -6.16 5.56
C ILE A 114 -2.08 -6.23 4.02
N ILE A 115 -0.93 -5.80 3.49
CA ILE A 115 -0.65 -5.91 2.05
C ILE A 115 -0.49 -7.38 1.64
N VAL A 116 0.30 -8.16 2.38
CA VAL A 116 0.51 -9.60 2.10
C VAL A 116 -0.83 -10.34 2.11
N ASP A 117 -1.66 -10.15 3.14
CA ASP A 117 -2.99 -10.74 3.24
C ASP A 117 -3.87 -10.37 2.04
N SER A 118 -3.81 -9.11 1.58
CA SER A 118 -4.54 -8.68 0.39
C SER A 118 -4.03 -9.36 -0.88
N LEU A 119 -2.71 -9.50 -1.05
CA LEU A 119 -2.10 -10.14 -2.21
C LEU A 119 -2.41 -11.64 -2.23
N ILE A 120 -2.29 -12.32 -1.10
CA ILE A 120 -2.63 -13.74 -0.96
C ILE A 120 -4.08 -13.98 -1.38
N LYS A 121 -5.03 -13.18 -0.91
CA LYS A 121 -6.45 -13.33 -1.31
C LYS A 121 -6.68 -13.12 -2.80
N ILE A 122 -5.92 -12.23 -3.43
CA ILE A 122 -5.99 -12.01 -4.88
C ILE A 122 -5.40 -13.21 -5.63
N ILE A 123 -4.26 -13.72 -5.18
CA ILE A 123 -3.59 -14.89 -5.76
C ILE A 123 -4.47 -16.15 -5.62
N GLU A 124 -5.08 -16.36 -4.46
CA GLU A 124 -5.99 -17.48 -4.16
C GLU A 124 -7.35 -17.36 -4.86
N THR A 125 -7.70 -16.21 -5.44
CA THR A 125 -8.98 -16.02 -6.13
C THR A 125 -8.73 -15.88 -7.65
N PRO A 126 -8.94 -16.94 -8.45
CA PRO A 126 -8.74 -16.90 -9.89
C PRO A 126 -9.46 -15.72 -10.55
N GLY A 127 -8.74 -14.96 -11.37
CA GLY A 127 -9.33 -13.81 -12.07
C GLY A 127 -9.51 -12.54 -11.23
N ALA A 128 -9.33 -12.57 -9.89
CA ALA A 128 -9.51 -11.37 -9.07
C ALA A 128 -8.47 -10.28 -9.36
N THR A 129 -8.91 -9.03 -9.27
CA THR A 129 -8.06 -7.82 -9.28
C THR A 129 -8.12 -7.09 -7.93
N PHE A 130 -9.07 -7.45 -7.08
CA PHE A 130 -9.23 -6.90 -5.73
C PHE A 130 -9.85 -7.97 -4.81
N ALA A 131 -9.43 -8.03 -3.55
CA ALA A 131 -10.00 -8.96 -2.59
C ALA A 131 -9.95 -8.42 -1.16
N VAL A 132 -11.12 -8.37 -0.52
CA VAL A 132 -11.31 -8.05 0.91
C VAL A 132 -12.32 -9.03 1.49
N ASP A 133 -12.12 -9.45 2.73
CA ASP A 133 -13.06 -10.31 3.44
C ASP A 133 -13.67 -9.53 4.60
N PHE A 134 -14.99 -9.65 4.77
CA PHE A 134 -15.67 -9.08 5.91
C PHE A 134 -15.71 -10.12 7.04
N PRO A 135 -15.26 -9.79 8.25
CA PRO A 135 -15.26 -10.72 9.38
C PRO A 135 -16.65 -11.20 9.80
N ILE A 136 -17.69 -10.45 9.45
CA ILE A 136 -19.08 -10.73 9.84
C ILE A 136 -19.83 -11.28 8.63
N GLY A 137 -20.39 -12.49 8.78
CA GLY A 137 -21.33 -13.09 7.83
C GLY A 137 -20.72 -13.90 6.70
N ASP A 138 -19.41 -14.21 6.74
CA ASP A 138 -18.69 -14.95 5.69
C ASP A 138 -18.89 -14.33 4.29
N ILE A 139 -18.90 -12.99 4.22
CA ILE A 139 -19.06 -12.22 3.00
C ILE A 139 -17.69 -11.78 2.48
N LEU A 140 -17.49 -11.94 1.18
CA LEU A 140 -16.30 -11.57 0.45
C LEU A 140 -16.62 -10.40 -0.48
N LEU A 141 -15.77 -9.39 -0.53
CA LEU A 141 -15.74 -8.42 -1.61
C LEU A 141 -14.63 -8.80 -2.58
N ARG A 142 -14.97 -9.00 -3.85
CA ARG A 142 -14.03 -9.33 -4.91
C ARG A 142 -14.20 -8.36 -6.07
N GLY A 143 -13.09 -7.91 -6.63
CA GLY A 143 -13.06 -7.16 -7.88
C GLY A 143 -12.61 -8.05 -9.02
N PHE A 144 -13.23 -7.91 -10.17
CA PHE A 144 -12.87 -8.63 -11.40
C PHE A 144 -12.87 -7.66 -12.57
N HIS A 145 -11.84 -7.74 -13.40
CA HIS A 145 -11.91 -7.24 -14.76
C HIS A 145 -12.77 -8.20 -15.60
N VAL A 146 -13.66 -7.71 -16.46
CA VAL A 146 -14.56 -8.54 -17.29
C VAL A 146 -13.96 -8.75 -18.69
N PRO A 147 -13.43 -9.96 -19.00
CA PRO A 147 -12.97 -10.27 -20.35
C PRO A 147 -14.07 -10.17 -21.41
N LYS A 148 -13.67 -9.93 -22.66
CA LYS A 148 -14.57 -9.92 -23.82
C LYS A 148 -15.34 -11.22 -24.04
N ASP A 149 -14.79 -12.35 -23.63
CA ASP A 149 -15.40 -13.67 -23.74
C ASP A 149 -16.08 -14.14 -22.45
N ALA A 150 -16.16 -13.29 -21.42
CA ALA A 150 -16.78 -13.62 -20.14
C ALA A 150 -18.27 -13.92 -20.31
N PRO A 151 -18.82 -15.00 -19.72
CA PRO A 151 -20.24 -15.32 -19.79
C PRO A 151 -21.19 -14.25 -19.24
N ILE A 152 -20.68 -13.36 -18.39
CA ILE A 152 -21.45 -12.23 -17.83
C ILE A 152 -21.46 -10.99 -18.74
N ALA A 153 -20.55 -10.89 -19.71
CA ALA A 153 -20.46 -9.75 -20.61
C ALA A 153 -21.68 -9.67 -21.53
N GLY A 154 -22.19 -8.45 -21.73
CA GLY A 154 -23.41 -8.15 -22.51
C GLY A 154 -24.72 -8.48 -21.82
N LYS A 155 -24.69 -8.99 -20.57
CA LYS A 155 -25.90 -9.29 -19.81
C LYS A 155 -26.38 -8.09 -19.02
N LYS A 156 -27.71 -7.95 -18.92
CA LYS A 156 -28.35 -7.03 -17.98
C LYS A 156 -28.52 -7.67 -16.63
N PHE A 157 -28.56 -6.85 -15.58
CA PHE A 157 -28.79 -7.34 -14.22
C PHE A 157 -30.12 -8.10 -14.07
N SER A 158 -31.17 -7.65 -14.77
CA SER A 158 -32.46 -8.37 -14.83
C SER A 158 -32.36 -9.78 -15.43
N GLU A 159 -31.36 -10.03 -16.28
CA GLU A 159 -31.13 -11.34 -16.89
C GLU A 159 -30.26 -12.24 -16.01
N LEU A 160 -29.57 -11.66 -15.01
CA LEU A 160 -28.81 -12.40 -14.03
C LEU A 160 -29.74 -13.04 -12.99
N GLU A 161 -30.84 -12.38 -12.59
CA GLU A 161 -31.84 -12.88 -11.62
C GLU A 161 -32.41 -14.27 -11.94
N GLY A 162 -32.34 -14.72 -13.21
CA GLY A 162 -32.76 -16.05 -13.63
C GLY A 162 -31.71 -17.16 -13.50
N ILE A 163 -30.48 -16.81 -13.09
CA ILE A 163 -29.38 -17.76 -12.87
C ILE A 163 -29.51 -18.32 -11.45
N GLN A 164 -29.58 -19.64 -11.30
CA GLN A 164 -29.48 -20.28 -9.98
C GLN A 164 -28.28 -19.70 -9.23
N TYR A 165 -28.47 -19.34 -7.95
CA TYR A 165 -27.45 -18.75 -7.06
C TYR A 165 -27.26 -17.21 -7.11
N THR A 166 -28.09 -16.41 -7.77
CA THR A 166 -28.01 -14.93 -7.64
C THR A 166 -28.18 -14.43 -6.22
N ASP A 167 -28.93 -15.13 -5.36
CA ASP A 167 -29.06 -14.77 -3.95
C ASP A 167 -27.72 -14.86 -3.18
N SER A 168 -26.69 -15.45 -3.79
CA SER A 168 -25.37 -15.64 -3.19
C SER A 168 -24.38 -14.53 -3.54
N PHE A 169 -24.71 -13.60 -4.45
CA PHE A 169 -23.83 -12.48 -4.81
C PHE A 169 -24.57 -11.20 -5.20
N LEU A 170 -23.92 -10.05 -5.02
CA LEU A 170 -24.40 -8.73 -5.36
C LEU A 170 -23.25 -7.94 -5.98
N ILE A 171 -23.39 -7.53 -7.25
CA ILE A 171 -22.45 -6.59 -7.86
C ILE A 171 -22.81 -5.19 -7.34
N VAL A 172 -21.91 -4.61 -6.55
CA VAL A 172 -22.14 -3.34 -5.82
C VAL A 172 -21.75 -2.12 -6.64
N SER A 173 -20.75 -2.25 -7.52
CA SER A 173 -20.29 -1.17 -8.39
C SER A 173 -19.64 -1.72 -9.66
N ILE A 174 -19.71 -0.91 -10.71
CA ILE A 174 -18.97 -1.10 -11.95
C ILE A 174 -18.09 0.13 -12.12
N GLN A 175 -16.81 -0.06 -12.41
CA GLN A 175 -15.92 1.00 -12.82
C GLN A 175 -15.70 0.89 -14.33
N ARG A 176 -16.10 1.94 -15.05
CA ARG A 176 -16.05 2.00 -16.51
C ARG A 176 -15.46 3.34 -16.92
N ASN A 177 -14.39 3.33 -17.71
CA ASN A 177 -13.69 4.54 -18.16
C ASN A 177 -13.29 5.49 -17.00
N GLY A 178 -12.96 4.93 -15.83
CA GLY A 178 -12.59 5.68 -14.63
C GLY A 178 -13.77 6.23 -13.82
N GLU A 179 -15.01 6.08 -14.28
CA GLU A 179 -16.21 6.48 -13.55
C GLU A 179 -16.82 5.30 -12.78
N MET A 180 -17.32 5.57 -11.58
CA MET A 180 -18.05 4.60 -10.78
C MET A 180 -19.54 4.66 -11.12
N ILE A 181 -20.10 3.51 -11.49
CA ILE A 181 -21.50 3.30 -11.81
C ILE A 181 -22.09 2.39 -10.73
N ILE A 182 -23.16 2.85 -10.07
CA ILE A 182 -23.95 1.99 -9.18
C ILE A 182 -24.97 1.24 -10.07
N PRO A 183 -24.94 -0.11 -10.10
CA PRO A 183 -25.81 -0.86 -10.98
C PRO A 183 -27.28 -0.69 -10.63
N THR A 184 -28.11 -0.70 -11.68
CA THR A 184 -29.58 -0.77 -11.62
C THR A 184 -30.02 -1.99 -12.42
N HIS A 185 -31.29 -2.41 -12.33
CA HIS A 185 -31.80 -3.56 -13.11
C HIS A 185 -31.57 -3.45 -14.63
N LYS A 186 -31.47 -2.22 -15.17
CA LYS A 186 -31.25 -1.95 -16.60
C LYS A 186 -29.78 -1.86 -16.98
N THR A 187 -28.89 -1.78 -16.00
CA THR A 187 -27.46 -1.67 -16.25
C THR A 187 -26.98 -2.93 -16.96
N GLU A 188 -26.19 -2.74 -18.00
CA GLU A 188 -25.57 -3.81 -18.77
C GLU A 188 -24.09 -3.87 -18.42
N ILE A 189 -23.59 -5.08 -18.19
CA ILE A 189 -22.17 -5.33 -17.94
C ILE A 189 -21.48 -5.43 -19.29
N LEU A 190 -20.50 -4.58 -19.54
CA LEU A 190 -19.77 -4.54 -20.80
C LEU A 190 -18.41 -5.21 -20.65
N PRO A 191 -17.82 -5.71 -21.76
CA PRO A 191 -16.41 -6.05 -21.77
C PRO A 191 -15.54 -4.90 -21.28
N ASP A 192 -14.43 -5.26 -20.65
CA ASP A 192 -13.44 -4.34 -20.08
C ASP A 192 -13.97 -3.51 -18.88
N ASP A 193 -15.17 -3.82 -18.37
CA ASP A 193 -15.65 -3.31 -17.08
C ASP A 193 -14.85 -3.91 -15.91
N ASP A 194 -14.57 -3.10 -14.90
CA ASP A 194 -14.12 -3.59 -13.59
C ASP A 194 -15.32 -3.68 -12.64
N ILE A 195 -15.72 -4.89 -12.26
CA ILE A 195 -16.89 -5.12 -11.40
C ILE A 195 -16.47 -5.46 -9.98
N PHE A 196 -17.18 -4.92 -8.99
CA PHE A 196 -16.99 -5.24 -7.58
C PHE A 196 -18.21 -5.98 -7.06
N VAL A 197 -17.98 -7.14 -6.45
CA VAL A 197 -19.01 -8.12 -6.12
C VAL A 197 -18.88 -8.52 -4.66
N LEU A 198 -19.96 -8.30 -3.90
CA LEU A 198 -20.18 -8.95 -2.61
C LEU A 198 -20.68 -10.37 -2.87
N VAL A 199 -20.02 -11.37 -2.32
CA VAL A 199 -20.38 -12.78 -2.52
C VAL A 199 -20.22 -13.53 -1.22
N ALA A 200 -21.16 -14.39 -0.88
CA ALA A 200 -21.00 -15.31 0.23
C ALA A 200 -19.82 -16.24 -0.06
N LYS A 201 -19.00 -16.58 0.94
CA LYS A 201 -17.80 -17.42 0.74
C LYS A 201 -18.10 -18.74 0.04
N MET A 202 -19.23 -19.37 0.38
CA MET A 202 -19.70 -20.60 -0.28
C MET A 202 -20.20 -20.39 -1.71
N GLY A 203 -20.60 -19.16 -2.06
CA GLY A 203 -21.10 -18.77 -3.38
C GLY A 203 -19.98 -18.49 -4.39
N LEU A 204 -18.76 -18.16 -3.93
CA LEU A 204 -17.65 -17.75 -4.79
C LEU A 204 -17.33 -18.76 -5.90
N PRO A 205 -17.22 -20.09 -5.65
CA PRO A 205 -16.95 -21.06 -6.70
C PRO A 205 -17.99 -21.09 -7.82
N TYR A 206 -19.24 -20.73 -7.53
CA TYR A 206 -20.32 -20.65 -8.51
C TYR A 206 -20.29 -19.34 -9.31
N PHE A 207 -19.74 -18.28 -8.72
CA PHE A 207 -19.58 -16.98 -9.38
C PHE A 207 -18.37 -16.97 -10.33
N LEU A 208 -17.25 -17.61 -9.97
CA LEU A 208 -16.01 -17.57 -10.76
C LEU A 208 -16.20 -17.93 -12.25
N PRO A 209 -16.94 -18.99 -12.64
CA PRO A 209 -17.18 -19.31 -14.05
C PRO A 209 -17.88 -18.21 -14.85
N MET A 210 -18.59 -17.29 -14.19
CA MET A 210 -19.29 -16.18 -14.84
C MET A 210 -18.34 -15.08 -15.32
N VAL A 211 -17.22 -14.90 -14.62
CA VAL A 211 -16.21 -13.87 -14.88
C VAL A 211 -14.92 -14.44 -15.47
N ASN A 212 -14.62 -15.71 -15.20
CA ASN A 212 -13.44 -16.42 -15.66
C ASN A 212 -13.81 -17.86 -16.03
N ARG A 213 -13.85 -18.16 -17.33
CA ARG A 213 -14.27 -19.48 -17.84
C ARG A 213 -13.40 -20.63 -17.38
N ARG A 214 -12.10 -20.38 -17.17
CA ARG A 214 -11.13 -21.44 -16.87
C ARG A 214 -10.87 -21.58 -15.37
N ALA A 215 -11.08 -20.51 -14.61
CA ALA A 215 -10.79 -20.47 -13.17
C ALA A 215 -9.39 -21.03 -12.83
N ASP A 216 -8.41 -20.81 -13.72
CA ASP A 216 -7.06 -21.36 -13.59
C ASP A 216 -6.43 -20.90 -12.27
N GLU A 217 -5.92 -21.87 -11.50
CA GLU A 217 -5.16 -21.60 -10.28
C GLU A 217 -3.82 -20.95 -10.62
N VAL A 218 -3.26 -20.23 -9.65
CA VAL A 218 -1.95 -19.60 -9.79
C VAL A 218 -0.87 -20.64 -9.51
N GLU A 219 0.09 -20.79 -10.41
CA GLU A 219 1.20 -21.73 -10.31
C GLU A 219 2.56 -21.02 -10.21
N ARG A 220 2.68 -19.80 -10.78
CA ARG A 220 3.95 -19.08 -10.89
C ARG A 220 3.82 -17.61 -10.50
N VAL A 221 4.62 -17.19 -9.53
CA VAL A 221 4.67 -15.81 -9.05
C VAL A 221 6.11 -15.30 -9.11
N ILE A 222 6.31 -14.16 -9.76
CA ILE A 222 7.56 -13.40 -9.70
C ILE A 222 7.36 -12.21 -8.78
N ILE A 223 8.23 -12.06 -7.79
CA ILE A 223 8.25 -10.90 -6.88
C ILE A 223 9.50 -10.07 -7.18
N TYR A 224 9.29 -8.83 -7.60
CA TYR A 224 10.39 -7.88 -7.80
C TYR A 224 10.62 -7.08 -6.51
N ARG A 225 11.85 -7.20 -5.97
CA ARG A 225 12.43 -6.64 -4.74
C ARG A 225 12.22 -7.48 -3.48
N THR A 226 13.30 -7.63 -2.70
CA THR A 226 13.30 -8.33 -1.40
C THR A 226 12.98 -7.39 -0.23
N THR A 227 11.89 -6.62 -0.37
CA THR A 227 11.39 -5.78 0.73
C THR A 227 10.76 -6.64 1.82
N ARG A 228 10.48 -6.07 3.00
CA ARG A 228 9.78 -6.79 4.09
C ARG A 228 8.47 -7.43 3.61
N THR A 229 7.69 -6.70 2.80
CA THR A 229 6.47 -7.22 2.15
C THR A 229 6.80 -8.36 1.18
N GLY A 230 7.83 -8.21 0.35
CA GLY A 230 8.24 -9.25 -0.61
C GLY A 230 8.69 -10.55 0.07
N ILE A 231 9.52 -10.46 1.10
CA ILE A 231 9.96 -11.62 1.88
C ILE A 231 8.78 -12.28 2.60
N GLN A 232 7.92 -11.50 3.26
CA GLN A 232 6.75 -12.06 3.95
C GLN A 232 5.76 -12.71 2.97
N LEU A 233 5.58 -12.14 1.77
CA LEU A 233 4.77 -12.72 0.72
C LEU A 233 5.37 -14.03 0.20
N ALA A 234 6.67 -14.04 -0.11
CA ALA A 234 7.38 -15.24 -0.56
C ALA A 234 7.23 -16.38 0.46
N LYS A 235 7.56 -16.12 1.73
CA LYS A 235 7.38 -17.09 2.82
C LYS A 235 5.96 -17.66 2.91
N ARG A 236 4.96 -16.82 2.73
CA ARG A 236 3.56 -17.25 2.81
C ARG A 236 3.13 -18.09 1.61
N LEU A 237 3.79 -17.90 0.47
CA LEU A 237 3.57 -18.68 -0.75
C LEU A 237 4.39 -19.99 -0.76
N GLU A 238 5.50 -20.09 -0.03
CA GLU A 238 6.25 -21.35 0.15
C GLU A 238 5.39 -22.45 0.81
N ASP A 239 4.42 -22.06 1.65
CA ASP A 239 3.42 -22.98 2.23
C ASP A 239 2.45 -23.59 1.18
N SER A 240 2.54 -23.19 -0.09
CA SER A 240 1.61 -23.56 -1.16
C SER A 240 2.36 -24.20 -2.34
N SER A 241 1.62 -24.75 -3.32
CA SER A 241 2.20 -25.34 -4.54
C SER A 241 2.67 -24.31 -5.58
N ILE A 242 2.83 -23.05 -5.18
CA ILE A 242 3.16 -21.93 -6.07
C ILE A 242 4.69 -21.82 -6.17
N ASN A 243 5.20 -21.81 -7.41
CA ASN A 243 6.61 -21.56 -7.66
C ASN A 243 6.89 -20.06 -7.55
N VAL A 244 7.71 -19.67 -6.58
CA VAL A 244 8.08 -18.27 -6.34
C VAL A 244 9.49 -18.00 -6.83
N THR A 245 9.63 -16.96 -7.64
CA THR A 245 10.94 -16.41 -8.03
C THR A 245 11.02 -14.95 -7.58
N MET A 246 12.09 -14.57 -6.87
CA MET A 246 12.38 -13.20 -6.51
C MET A 246 13.48 -12.62 -7.38
N ILE A 247 13.37 -11.34 -7.73
CA ILE A 247 14.41 -10.58 -8.43
C ILE A 247 14.82 -9.40 -7.55
N GLU A 248 16.11 -9.29 -7.21
CA GLU A 248 16.65 -8.19 -6.40
C GLU A 248 17.93 -7.61 -7.01
N PRO A 249 17.94 -6.30 -7.34
CA PRO A 249 19.12 -5.62 -7.89
C PRO A 249 20.32 -5.53 -6.94
N LYS A 250 20.08 -5.49 -5.63
CA LYS A 250 21.16 -5.37 -4.64
C LYS A 250 21.63 -6.75 -4.20
N LYS A 251 22.83 -7.14 -4.63
CA LYS A 251 23.46 -8.42 -4.27
C LYS A 251 23.35 -8.79 -2.79
N GLU A 252 23.70 -7.89 -1.88
CA GLU A 252 23.63 -8.16 -0.43
C GLU A 252 22.20 -8.50 0.04
N MET A 253 21.19 -7.84 -0.53
CA MET A 253 19.79 -8.09 -0.20
C MET A 253 19.27 -9.38 -0.84
N ALA A 254 19.77 -9.73 -2.03
CA ALA A 254 19.47 -10.99 -2.69
C ALA A 254 20.06 -12.18 -1.90
N GLU A 255 21.32 -12.07 -1.46
CA GLU A 255 21.99 -13.10 -0.63
C GLU A 255 21.28 -13.29 0.71
N LYS A 256 20.84 -12.20 1.37
CA LYS A 256 20.04 -12.28 2.60
C LYS A 256 18.71 -12.99 2.37
N ALA A 257 18.00 -12.66 1.29
CA ALA A 257 16.73 -13.31 0.96
C ALA A 257 16.92 -14.80 0.67
N ALA A 258 17.94 -15.16 -0.11
CA ALA A 258 18.27 -16.56 -0.43
C ALA A 258 18.67 -17.38 0.80
N ALA A 259 19.18 -16.76 1.86
CA ALA A 259 19.49 -17.42 3.12
C ALA A 259 18.27 -17.55 4.05
N GLU A 260 17.23 -16.73 3.84
CA GLU A 260 16.03 -16.67 4.69
C GLU A 260 14.85 -17.49 4.13
N LEU A 261 14.82 -17.72 2.82
CA LEU A 261 13.77 -18.43 2.09
C LEU A 261 14.20 -19.87 1.78
N GLU A 262 13.28 -20.81 1.90
CA GLU A 262 13.58 -22.25 1.78
C GLU A 262 13.32 -22.79 0.37
N ASP A 263 12.19 -22.40 -0.24
CA ASP A 263 11.69 -22.95 -1.52
C ASP A 263 11.57 -21.86 -2.61
N THR A 264 12.04 -20.65 -2.33
CA THR A 264 12.01 -19.53 -3.28
C THR A 264 13.32 -19.37 -4.05
N ILE A 265 13.25 -19.27 -5.38
CA ILE A 265 14.42 -18.95 -6.22
C ILE A 265 14.71 -17.44 -6.11
N VAL A 266 15.94 -17.04 -5.78
CA VAL A 266 16.34 -15.63 -5.73
C VAL A 266 17.37 -15.31 -6.80
N LEU A 267 17.00 -14.43 -7.73
CA LEU A 267 17.85 -13.94 -8.80
C LEU A 267 18.42 -12.56 -8.46
N HIS A 268 19.71 -12.38 -8.66
CA HIS A 268 20.37 -11.09 -8.53
C HIS A 268 20.37 -10.36 -9.88
N GLY A 269 19.66 -9.23 -9.95
CA GLY A 269 19.59 -8.40 -11.14
C GLY A 269 18.37 -7.47 -11.12
N ASP A 270 18.18 -6.70 -12.19
CA ASP A 270 17.06 -5.76 -12.31
C ASP A 270 15.99 -6.27 -13.29
N ALA A 271 14.72 -6.13 -12.94
CA ALA A 271 13.59 -6.48 -13.81
C ALA A 271 13.43 -5.50 -14.99
N THR A 272 14.23 -4.44 -15.09
CA THR A 272 14.39 -3.69 -16.33
C THR A 272 15.21 -4.44 -17.39
N ASP A 273 15.98 -5.45 -16.99
CA ASP A 273 16.70 -6.33 -17.90
C ASP A 273 15.77 -7.43 -18.43
N ILE A 274 15.55 -7.40 -19.75
CA ILE A 274 14.65 -8.32 -20.45
C ILE A 274 15.20 -9.75 -20.44
N ASP A 275 16.52 -9.91 -20.52
CA ASP A 275 17.11 -11.25 -20.56
C ASP A 275 16.99 -11.93 -19.19
N LEU A 276 17.10 -11.15 -18.10
CA LEU A 276 16.81 -11.64 -16.75
C LEU A 276 15.34 -12.00 -16.56
N LEU A 277 14.40 -11.20 -17.10
CA LEU A 277 12.97 -11.55 -17.03
C LEU A 277 12.68 -12.87 -17.75
N LYS A 278 13.33 -13.13 -18.90
CA LYS A 278 13.22 -14.41 -19.59
C LYS A 278 13.83 -15.56 -18.79
N GLU A 279 15.00 -15.36 -18.18
CA GLU A 279 15.61 -16.33 -17.26
C GLU A 279 14.67 -16.67 -16.10
N ALA A 280 13.95 -15.67 -15.58
CA ALA A 280 12.93 -15.84 -14.54
C ALA A 280 11.62 -16.51 -15.04
N THR A 281 11.52 -16.90 -16.32
CA THR A 281 10.33 -17.49 -16.95
C THR A 281 9.09 -16.58 -16.95
N ILE A 282 9.29 -15.28 -17.26
CA ILE A 282 8.20 -14.28 -17.29
C ILE A 282 7.04 -14.64 -18.22
N GLU A 283 7.30 -15.39 -19.31
CA GLU A 283 6.31 -15.72 -20.35
C GLU A 283 5.16 -16.60 -19.82
N ASP A 284 5.44 -17.44 -18.82
CA ASP A 284 4.47 -18.35 -18.19
C ASP A 284 4.04 -17.89 -16.79
N THR A 285 4.44 -16.67 -16.39
CA THR A 285 4.18 -16.15 -15.05
C THR A 285 2.74 -15.70 -14.88
N ASP A 286 2.04 -16.19 -13.86
CA ASP A 286 0.66 -15.78 -13.58
C ASP A 286 0.62 -14.38 -12.96
N PHE A 287 1.50 -14.10 -12.01
CA PHE A 287 1.60 -12.82 -11.33
C PHE A 287 3.04 -12.31 -11.27
N PHE A 288 3.26 -11.12 -11.80
CA PHE A 288 4.46 -10.32 -11.52
C PHE A 288 4.11 -9.21 -10.51
N ILE A 289 4.79 -9.17 -9.37
CA ILE A 289 4.45 -8.30 -8.24
C ILE A 289 5.63 -7.37 -7.95
N ALA A 290 5.46 -6.07 -8.22
CA ALA A 290 6.51 -5.08 -8.00
C ALA A 290 6.36 -4.37 -6.64
N LEU A 291 7.32 -4.61 -5.74
CA LEU A 291 7.27 -4.20 -4.33
C LEU A 291 8.43 -3.27 -3.92
N SER A 292 8.93 -2.43 -4.83
CA SER A 292 9.91 -1.37 -4.53
C SER A 292 9.27 -0.22 -3.74
N GLU A 293 10.10 0.57 -3.05
CA GLU A 293 9.66 1.82 -2.42
C GLU A 293 9.38 2.94 -3.43
N ASP A 294 9.97 2.84 -4.63
CA ASP A 294 9.73 3.78 -5.73
C ASP A 294 8.58 3.30 -6.63
N ALA A 295 7.51 4.09 -6.67
CA ALA A 295 6.32 3.80 -7.46
C ALA A 295 6.60 3.83 -8.97
N GLN A 296 7.55 4.66 -9.43
CA GLN A 296 7.90 4.74 -10.85
C GLN A 296 8.60 3.46 -11.31
N THR A 297 9.55 2.96 -10.51
CA THR A 297 10.18 1.66 -10.73
C THR A 297 9.12 0.54 -10.78
N ASN A 298 8.19 0.50 -9.82
CA ASN A 298 7.15 -0.54 -9.78
C ASN A 298 6.28 -0.54 -11.03
N LEU A 299 5.90 0.65 -11.50
CA LEU A 299 5.13 0.79 -12.73
C LEU A 299 5.93 0.32 -13.95
N LEU A 300 7.17 0.81 -14.10
CA LEU A 300 8.02 0.47 -15.24
C LEU A 300 8.25 -1.05 -15.35
N THR A 301 8.66 -1.70 -14.26
CA THR A 301 8.95 -3.14 -14.28
C THR A 301 7.69 -3.97 -14.49
N SER A 302 6.54 -3.53 -13.97
CA SER A 302 5.25 -4.16 -14.24
C SER A 302 4.85 -4.05 -15.72
N LEU A 303 5.05 -2.88 -16.35
CA LEU A 303 4.77 -2.73 -17.78
C LEU A 303 5.68 -3.60 -18.65
N LEU A 304 6.96 -3.72 -18.29
CA LEU A 304 7.88 -4.62 -18.97
C LEU A 304 7.46 -6.08 -18.79
N ALA A 305 7.16 -6.51 -17.57
CA ALA A 305 6.64 -7.84 -17.28
C ALA A 305 5.37 -8.17 -18.09
N LYS A 306 4.39 -7.26 -18.12
CA LYS A 306 3.16 -7.41 -18.90
C LYS A 306 3.45 -7.57 -20.39
N LYS A 307 4.33 -6.73 -20.93
CA LYS A 307 4.74 -6.78 -22.35
C LYS A 307 5.45 -8.09 -22.71
N HIS A 308 6.15 -8.70 -21.76
CA HIS A 308 6.94 -9.91 -21.94
C HIS A 308 6.20 -11.20 -21.51
N GLY A 309 4.91 -11.14 -21.20
CA GLY A 309 4.05 -12.33 -21.10
C GLY A 309 3.46 -12.61 -19.73
N ALA A 310 3.77 -11.82 -18.69
CA ALA A 310 3.11 -11.98 -17.39
C ALA A 310 1.59 -11.83 -17.54
N LYS A 311 0.82 -12.84 -17.09
CA LYS A 311 -0.64 -12.84 -17.24
C LYS A 311 -1.25 -11.67 -16.46
N LYS A 312 -0.78 -11.46 -15.22
CA LYS A 312 -1.16 -10.34 -14.37
C LYS A 312 0.05 -9.63 -13.76
N THR A 313 -0.13 -8.34 -13.51
CA THR A 313 0.86 -7.48 -12.88
C THR A 313 0.28 -6.70 -11.72
N VAL A 314 1.08 -6.57 -10.66
CA VAL A 314 0.69 -5.88 -9.43
C VAL A 314 1.67 -4.75 -9.14
N VAL A 315 1.14 -3.53 -9.03
CA VAL A 315 1.91 -2.33 -8.70
C VAL A 315 1.58 -1.86 -7.29
N LEU A 316 2.60 -1.76 -6.45
CA LEU A 316 2.51 -1.06 -5.17
C LEU A 316 2.75 0.44 -5.36
N THR A 317 1.80 1.29 -4.99
CA THR A 317 1.97 2.76 -5.05
C THR A 317 1.41 3.48 -3.82
N ASN A 318 2.19 4.41 -3.28
CA ASN A 318 1.77 5.30 -2.19
C ASN A 318 1.19 6.64 -2.70
N GLU A 319 1.10 6.81 -4.03
CA GLU A 319 0.70 8.03 -4.71
C GLU A 319 -0.71 7.87 -5.31
N PRO A 320 -1.76 8.39 -4.64
CA PRO A 320 -3.12 8.29 -5.16
C PRO A 320 -3.30 8.92 -6.54
N ALA A 321 -2.50 9.95 -6.85
CA ALA A 321 -2.54 10.62 -8.16
C ALA A 321 -2.05 9.73 -9.32
N LEU A 322 -1.26 8.68 -9.03
CA LEU A 322 -0.77 7.75 -10.04
C LEU A 322 -1.82 6.67 -10.36
N VAL A 323 -2.77 6.41 -9.46
CA VAL A 323 -3.78 5.33 -9.60
C VAL A 323 -4.57 5.44 -10.91
N PRO A 324 -5.14 6.61 -11.29
CA PRO A 324 -5.87 6.73 -12.56
C PRO A 324 -5.00 6.47 -13.79
N ILE A 325 -3.71 6.84 -13.72
CA ILE A 325 -2.75 6.60 -14.80
C ILE A 325 -2.47 5.10 -14.92
N ILE A 326 -2.25 4.42 -13.79
CA ILE A 326 -1.98 2.97 -13.76
C ILE A 326 -3.13 2.19 -14.39
N HIS A 327 -4.39 2.57 -14.11
CA HIS A 327 -5.56 1.96 -14.73
C HIS A 327 -5.62 2.14 -16.25
N GLN A 328 -5.00 3.21 -16.80
CA GLN A 328 -4.92 3.41 -18.25
C GLN A 328 -3.79 2.60 -18.90
N VAL A 329 -2.78 2.17 -18.12
CA VAL A 329 -1.59 1.50 -18.64
C VAL A 329 -1.57 0.00 -18.30
N ASN A 330 -2.60 -0.75 -18.68
CA ASN A 330 -2.66 -2.23 -18.69
C ASN A 330 -2.00 -2.96 -17.49
N VAL A 331 -2.12 -2.38 -16.29
CA VAL A 331 -1.71 -2.99 -15.02
C VAL A 331 -2.97 -3.51 -14.35
N ASP A 332 -2.93 -4.77 -13.91
CA ASP A 332 -4.12 -5.50 -13.48
C ASP A 332 -4.52 -5.19 -12.04
N VAL A 333 -3.54 -4.96 -11.16
CA VAL A 333 -3.78 -4.76 -9.73
C VAL A 333 -2.96 -3.59 -9.21
N VAL A 334 -3.62 -2.69 -8.48
CA VAL A 334 -2.98 -1.57 -7.81
C VAL A 334 -3.20 -1.68 -6.32
N ILE A 335 -2.12 -1.80 -5.57
CA ILE A 335 -2.16 -1.82 -4.11
C ILE A 335 -1.66 -0.48 -3.59
N ASN A 336 -2.50 0.19 -2.79
CA ASN A 336 -2.11 1.39 -2.07
C ASN A 336 -2.03 1.11 -0.56
N PRO A 337 -0.80 0.93 -0.01
CA PRO A 337 -0.59 0.65 1.40
C PRO A 337 -1.33 1.62 2.33
N ARG A 338 -1.33 2.91 1.99
CA ARG A 338 -1.89 3.95 2.85
C ARG A 338 -3.41 3.86 2.93
N LEU A 339 -4.07 3.55 1.81
CA LEU A 339 -5.52 3.41 1.78
C LEU A 339 -5.96 2.12 2.47
N ILE A 340 -5.29 1.00 2.20
CA ILE A 340 -5.65 -0.28 2.83
C ILE A 340 -5.39 -0.22 4.33
N THR A 341 -4.26 0.34 4.77
CA THR A 341 -3.97 0.53 6.20
C THR A 341 -4.95 1.50 6.87
N ALA A 342 -5.36 2.59 6.19
CA ALA A 342 -6.35 3.49 6.75
C ALA A 342 -7.72 2.81 6.92
N SER A 343 -8.08 1.90 6.01
CA SER A 343 -9.34 1.16 6.09
C SER A 343 -9.42 0.15 7.25
N THR A 344 -8.29 -0.26 7.82
CA THR A 344 -8.24 -1.17 8.98
C THR A 344 -8.28 -0.44 10.32
N ILE A 345 -8.11 0.89 10.34
CA ILE A 345 -8.27 1.68 11.57
C ILE A 345 -9.76 1.69 11.94
N PRO A 346 -10.15 1.21 13.13
CA PRO A 346 -11.52 1.28 13.60
C PRO A 346 -12.01 2.74 13.58
N ARG A 347 -13.20 2.97 13.02
CA ARG A 347 -13.80 4.31 13.05
C ARG A 347 -14.13 4.68 14.50
N ALA A 348 -13.53 5.75 14.99
CA ALA A 348 -13.93 6.36 16.26
C ALA A 348 -15.29 7.07 16.06
N PRO A 349 -16.16 7.13 17.08
CA PRO A 349 -17.37 7.94 17.01
C PRO A 349 -17.02 9.43 16.83
N MET A 350 -17.81 10.15 16.02
CA MET A 350 -17.59 11.54 15.55
C MET A 350 -17.29 12.57 16.67
N THR A 351 -17.58 12.26 17.93
CA THR A 351 -17.40 13.16 19.09
C THR A 351 -16.13 12.92 19.91
N SER A 352 -15.17 12.13 19.42
CA SER A 352 -13.95 11.79 20.18
C SER A 352 -12.75 12.69 19.84
N TRP A 353 -12.03 13.15 20.87
CA TRP A 353 -10.70 13.77 20.74
C TRP A 353 -9.64 12.71 20.37
N ILE A 354 -8.87 12.96 19.31
CA ILE A 354 -7.91 12.00 18.74
C ILE A 354 -6.50 12.57 18.81
N MET A 355 -5.60 11.84 19.45
CA MET A 355 -4.17 12.16 19.45
C MET A 355 -3.45 11.30 18.42
N LEU A 356 -2.81 11.94 17.44
CA LEU A 356 -2.04 11.29 16.39
C LEU A 356 -0.55 11.58 16.56
N ILE A 357 0.28 10.54 16.57
CA ILE A 357 1.74 10.69 16.66
C ILE A 357 2.35 10.27 15.34
N ILE A 358 3.01 11.21 14.68
CA ILE A 358 3.66 11.02 13.40
C ILE A 358 5.17 11.15 13.62
N GLY A 359 5.95 10.31 12.93
CA GLY A 359 7.40 10.34 13.02
C GLY A 359 8.05 10.15 11.65
N ARG A 360 9.35 10.47 11.62
CA ARG A 360 10.29 10.53 10.49
C ARG A 360 9.86 9.87 9.17
N ARG A 361 9.96 10.65 8.09
CA ARG A 361 10.29 10.15 6.74
C ARG A 361 11.80 10.27 6.57
N ALA A 362 12.52 9.16 6.41
CA ALA A 362 13.88 9.20 5.92
C ALA A 362 13.84 9.60 4.45
N SER A 363 14.28 10.81 4.14
CA SER A 363 14.69 11.18 2.79
C SER A 363 16.11 11.71 2.93
N ALA A 364 17.07 10.79 2.96
CA ALA A 364 18.47 11.15 2.80
C ALA A 364 18.66 11.58 1.35
N ARG A 365 18.56 12.89 1.08
CA ARG A 365 19.23 13.48 -0.09
C ARG A 365 20.56 14.01 0.42
N LEU A 366 21.59 13.17 0.26
CA LEU A 366 22.98 13.63 0.25
C LEU A 366 23.14 14.58 -0.94
N LEU A 367 23.26 15.87 -0.65
CA LEU A 367 23.85 16.83 -1.58
C LEU A 367 25.33 16.93 -1.22
N SER A 368 26.17 16.25 -2.00
CA SER A 368 27.62 16.42 -2.10
C SER A 368 28.06 15.58 -3.31
N ASN A 369 28.88 16.01 -4.27
CA ASN A 369 29.70 17.21 -4.41
C ASN A 369 29.91 17.47 -5.91
N GLU A 370 30.43 18.66 -6.17
CA GLU A 370 31.19 19.08 -7.34
C GLU A 370 31.91 17.95 -8.12
N ASP A 371 31.75 17.97 -9.44
CA ASP A 371 32.77 17.60 -10.42
C ASP A 371 32.79 18.72 -11.48
N THR A 372 33.70 19.68 -11.34
CA THR A 372 35.08 19.75 -11.89
C THR A 372 35.16 20.31 -13.31
N MET A 373 35.66 21.56 -13.33
CA MET A 373 36.40 22.26 -14.38
C MET A 373 36.92 21.46 -15.58
N SER A 374 36.81 22.09 -16.76
CA SER A 374 37.96 22.17 -17.69
C SER A 374 38.07 23.56 -18.31
N THR A 375 39.30 24.07 -18.22
CA THR A 375 39.93 25.30 -18.73
C THR A 375 39.73 25.53 -20.25
N ILE A 376 39.86 26.74 -20.80
CA ILE A 376 41.12 27.43 -21.21
C ILE A 376 40.79 28.89 -21.67
N PRO A 377 41.76 29.85 -21.63
CA PRO A 377 41.54 31.30 -21.68
C PRO A 377 41.91 31.97 -23.02
N CYS A 378 41.47 33.22 -23.27
CA CYS A 378 42.28 34.25 -23.96
C CYS A 378 41.67 35.66 -23.85
N SER A 379 42.53 36.65 -24.07
CA SER A 379 42.54 38.04 -23.62
C SER A 379 42.04 39.07 -24.66
N THR A 380 42.24 40.36 -24.32
CA THR A 380 41.99 41.63 -25.06
C THR A 380 40.60 42.23 -24.79
N GLY A 381 40.40 43.48 -24.37
CA GLY A 381 41.25 44.64 -24.13
C GLY A 381 40.42 45.92 -24.32
N VAL A 382 40.74 46.99 -23.56
CA VAL A 382 40.53 48.43 -23.87
C VAL A 382 39.27 49.14 -23.29
N THR A 383 39.53 49.96 -22.25
CA THR A 383 39.04 51.32 -21.85
C THR A 383 37.53 51.62 -21.80
N ASP A 384 36.97 52.37 -20.85
CA ASP A 384 37.42 53.68 -20.38
C ASP A 384 36.71 54.13 -19.08
N SER A 385 37.34 55.09 -18.44
CA SER A 385 37.12 55.79 -17.18
C SER A 385 35.78 56.55 -16.98
N ARG A 386 35.34 56.65 -15.71
CA ARG A 386 35.21 57.92 -14.97
C ARG A 386 34.85 57.71 -13.50
N MET A 387 35.23 58.72 -12.73
CA MET A 387 35.63 58.71 -11.32
C MET A 387 34.71 59.68 -10.53
N VAL A 388 34.77 59.59 -9.19
CA VAL A 388 34.45 60.64 -8.18
C VAL A 388 32.97 60.77 -7.77
N SER A 389 32.54 61.01 -6.53
CA SER A 389 32.98 60.77 -5.14
C SER A 389 31.95 61.44 -4.21
N ARG A 390 31.93 60.99 -2.94
CA ARG A 390 31.57 61.73 -1.71
C ARG A 390 30.10 61.76 -1.23
N THR A 391 29.96 61.11 -0.08
CA THR A 391 29.07 61.34 1.06
C THR A 391 29.17 62.77 1.62
N PRO A 392 28.22 63.15 2.50
CA PRO A 392 28.54 63.22 3.93
C PRO A 392 27.95 62.08 4.76
#